data_AF-F0QS65-F1
#
_entry.id   AF-F0QS65-F1
#
_cell.length_a   1.000
_cell.length_b   1.000
_cell.length_c   1.000
_cell.angle_alpha   90.00
_cell.angle_beta   90.00
_cell.angle_gamma   90.00
#
_symmetry.space_group_name_H-M   'P 1'
#
loop_
_entity.id
_entity.type
_entity.pdbx_description
1 polymer ?
#
loop_
_entity_poly.entity_id
_entity_poly.type
_entity_poly.pdbx_seq_one_letter_code
_entity_poly.pdbx_strand_id
1 'polypeptide(L)'
;MTITGHFLAFIHRGKFEASDHVFILKAKNRNLFYFLFEQLKIKLQILHKEDSGILKTLRLQRLLNLQIFIPDNKTLEKFNNICENIQLKIENLQKNIEKNQMIRKDLLIKLFS
;
A
#
# COMPACT_ATOMS: atom_id res chain seq x y z
N MET A 1 -4.54 4.93 -15.44
CA MET A 1 -5.44 5.93 -14.88
C MET A 1 -6.02 5.34 -13.62
N THR A 2 -5.68 5.87 -12.44
CA THR A 2 -6.45 5.58 -11.22
C THR A 2 -7.73 6.39 -11.30
N ILE A 3 -8.83 5.74 -11.72
CA ILE A 3 -10.18 6.32 -11.79
C ILE A 3 -10.76 6.51 -10.37
N THR A 4 -10.12 5.90 -9.37
CA THR A 4 -10.29 6.25 -7.96
C THR A 4 -9.65 7.62 -7.76
N GLY A 5 -10.45 8.67 -7.53
CA GLY A 5 -9.98 10.06 -7.41
C GLY A 5 -9.11 10.35 -6.18
N HIS A 6 -8.16 9.47 -5.81
CA HIS A 6 -7.14 9.59 -4.79
C HIS A 6 -5.88 8.80 -5.19
N PHE A 7 -4.70 9.36 -4.93
CA PHE A 7 -3.44 8.58 -5.04
C PHE A 7 -3.33 7.64 -3.85
N LEU A 8 -3.19 6.34 -4.13
CA LEU A 8 -3.13 5.27 -3.13
C LEU A 8 -1.78 4.56 -3.17
N ALA A 9 -1.37 4.06 -2.02
CA ALA A 9 -0.20 3.19 -1.87
C ALA A 9 -0.62 1.90 -1.18
N PHE A 10 -0.15 0.78 -1.74
CA PHE A 10 -0.43 -0.56 -1.21
C PHE A 10 0.89 -1.27 -0.90
N ILE A 11 0.89 -2.03 0.20
CA ILE A 11 1.95 -3.02 0.46
C ILE A 11 1.54 -4.32 -0.20
N HIS A 12 2.50 -4.97 -0.85
CA HIS A 12 2.33 -6.31 -1.35
C HIS A 12 3.54 -7.17 -1.00
N ARG A 13 3.27 -8.37 -0.48
CA ARG A 13 4.29 -9.38 -0.17
C ARG A 13 4.14 -10.54 -1.14
N GLY A 14 5.19 -10.78 -1.91
CA GLY A 14 5.20 -11.84 -2.92
C GLY A 14 5.05 -11.31 -4.34
N LYS A 15 4.60 -12.18 -5.24
CA LYS A 15 4.44 -11.86 -6.66
C LYS A 15 3.12 -11.14 -6.89
N PHE A 16 3.14 -10.13 -7.75
CA PHE A 16 1.95 -9.41 -8.20
C PHE A 16 2.13 -8.96 -9.64
N GLU A 17 1.01 -8.63 -10.25
CA GLU A 17 0.96 -7.99 -11.56
C GLU A 17 0.58 -6.52 -11.36
N ALA A 18 1.25 -5.64 -12.10
CA ALA A 18 1.00 -4.21 -12.10
C ALA A 18 0.62 -3.78 -13.51
N SER A 19 -0.38 -2.89 -13.60
CA SER A 19 -0.69 -2.22 -14.85
C SER A 19 0.28 -1.07 -15.12
N ASP A 20 0.28 -0.55 -16.34
CA ASP A 20 1.11 0.59 -16.79
C ASP A 20 0.83 1.91 -16.05
N HIS A 21 -0.12 1.89 -15.13
CA HIS A 21 -0.62 3.05 -14.41
C HIS A 21 -0.25 3.05 -12.93
N VAL A 22 0.65 2.18 -12.53
CA VAL A 22 1.13 2.03 -11.16
C VAL A 22 2.64 2.25 -11.14
N PHE A 23 3.11 3.00 -10.15
CA PHE A 23 4.55 3.07 -9.86
C PHE A 23 4.94 1.98 -8.88
N ILE A 24 5.93 1.18 -9.25
CA ILE A 24 6.53 0.19 -8.36
C ILE A 24 7.72 0.82 -7.66
N LEU A 25 7.66 0.85 -6.33
CA LEU A 25 8.71 1.41 -5.49
C LEU A 25 9.43 0.29 -4.76
N LYS A 26 10.76 0.28 -4.88
CA LYS A 26 11.63 -0.65 -4.16
C LYS A 26 12.55 0.14 -3.22
N ALA A 27 12.41 -0.11 -1.93
CA ALA A 27 13.31 0.47 -0.95
C ALA A 27 14.72 -0.12 -1.12
N LYS A 28 15.75 0.73 -1.17
CA LYS A 28 17.15 0.31 -1.23
C LYS A 28 17.57 -0.45 0.04
N ASN A 29 17.05 -0.03 1.19
CA ASN A 29 17.22 -0.69 2.48
C ASN A 29 15.87 -1.22 2.96
N ARG A 30 15.81 -2.51 3.32
CA ARG A 30 14.61 -3.16 3.85
C ARG A 30 14.11 -2.51 5.14
N ASN A 31 15.01 -2.01 5.98
CA ASN A 31 14.64 -1.36 7.25
C ASN A 31 13.91 -0.03 7.02
N LEU A 32 14.00 0.56 5.83
CA LEU A 32 13.25 1.78 5.51
C LEU A 32 11.88 1.49 4.91
N PHE A 33 11.55 0.23 4.63
CA PHE A 33 10.37 -0.13 3.84
C PHE A 33 9.07 0.40 4.45
N TYR A 34 8.79 0.09 5.72
CA TYR A 34 7.56 0.55 6.39
C TYR A 34 7.54 2.05 6.57
N PHE A 35 8.68 2.63 6.94
CA PHE A 35 8.78 4.07 7.14
C PHE A 35 8.50 4.83 5.84
N LEU A 36 9.14 4.42 4.74
CA LEU A 36 8.91 5.00 3.42
C LEU A 36 7.45 4.83 3.00
N PHE A 37 6.85 3.67 3.24
CA PHE A 37 5.46 3.43 2.90
C PHE A 37 4.50 4.40 3.61
N GLU A 38 4.66 4.58 4.93
CA GLU A 38 3.80 5.49 5.69
C GLU A 38 4.04 6.96 5.34
N GLN A 39 5.29 7.36 5.10
CA GLN A 39 5.60 8.70 4.61
C GLN A 39 5.01 8.95 3.22
N LEU A 40 5.09 7.96 2.32
CA LEU A 40 4.50 8.03 0.98
C LEU A 40 2.99 8.19 1.04
N LYS A 41 2.27 7.45 1.90
CA LYS A 41 0.82 7.63 2.07
C LYS A 41 0.46 9.08 2.39
N ILE A 42 1.16 9.68 3.35
CA ILE A 42 0.92 11.08 3.76
C ILE A 42 1.23 12.03 2.59
N LYS A 43 2.40 11.87 1.95
CA LYS A 43 2.82 12.74 0.84
C LYS A 43 1.91 12.60 -0.38
N LEU A 44 1.46 11.40 -0.72
CA LEU A 44 0.55 11.15 -1.85
C LEU A 44 -0.80 11.84 -1.65
N GLN A 45 -1.32 11.86 -0.42
CA GLN A 45 -2.54 12.62 -0.10
C GLN A 45 -2.35 14.13 -0.30
N ILE A 46 -1.19 14.65 0.09
CA ILE A 46 -0.83 16.07 -0.13
C ILE A 46 -0.73 16.36 -1.62
N LEU A 47 0.04 15.56 -2.37
CA LEU A 47 0.20 15.70 -3.82
C LEU A 47 -1.13 15.65 -4.56
N HIS A 48 -2.04 14.81 -4.09
CA HIS A 48 -3.39 14.69 -4.62
C HIS A 48 -4.23 15.95 -4.37
N LYS A 49 -4.11 16.59 -3.20
CA LYS A 49 -4.81 17.84 -2.88
C LYS A 49 -4.26 19.01 -3.67
N GLU A 50 -2.95 19.06 -3.87
CA GLU A 50 -2.25 20.10 -4.64
C GLU A 50 -2.47 19.99 -6.15
N ASP A 51 -2.89 18.82 -6.66
CA ASP A 51 -3.19 18.66 -8.07
C ASP A 51 -4.49 19.38 -8.42
N SER A 52 -4.37 20.49 -9.15
CA SER A 52 -5.46 21.31 -9.68
C SER A 52 -5.96 20.82 -11.04
N GLY A 53 -5.36 19.76 -11.60
CA GLY A 53 -5.79 19.18 -12.86
C GLY A 53 -7.18 18.54 -12.78
N ILE A 54 -7.96 18.68 -13.85
CA ILE A 54 -9.29 18.03 -14.02
C ILE A 54 -9.17 16.51 -13.88
N LEU A 55 -8.08 15.93 -14.41
CA LEU A 55 -7.70 14.53 -14.28
C LEU A 55 -6.42 14.42 -13.46
N LYS A 56 -6.57 14.11 -12.17
CA LYS A 56 -5.45 14.01 -11.23
C LYS A 56 -4.56 12.84 -11.59
N THR A 57 -3.30 13.15 -11.94
CA THR A 57 -2.35 12.15 -12.43
C THR A 57 -1.03 12.32 -11.71
N LEU A 58 -0.58 11.26 -11.04
CA LEU A 58 0.71 11.26 -10.37
C LEU A 58 1.82 11.23 -11.41
N ARG A 59 2.58 12.32 -11.53
CA ARG A 59 3.73 12.40 -12.44
C ARG A 59 4.99 11.87 -11.75
N LEU A 60 5.78 11.08 -12.46
CA LEU A 60 7.03 10.50 -11.96
C LEU A 60 7.96 11.56 -11.34
N GLN A 61 8.10 12.71 -11.99
CA GLN A 61 8.94 13.81 -11.49
C GLN A 61 8.50 14.31 -10.10
N ARG A 62 7.20 14.39 -9.83
CA ARG A 62 6.68 14.81 -8.50
C ARG A 62 7.04 13.78 -7.44
N LEU A 63 7.00 12.49 -7.80
CA LEU A 63 7.37 11.40 -6.90
C LEU A 63 8.88 11.39 -6.60
N LEU A 64 9.72 11.60 -7.62
CA LEU A 64 11.18 11.66 -7.46
C LEU A 64 11.65 12.87 -6.64
N ASN A 65 10.91 13.98 -6.70
CA ASN A 65 11.23 15.20 -5.96
C ASN A 65 10.72 15.18 -4.50
N LEU A 66 10.10 14.10 -4.04
CA LEU A 66 9.64 13.98 -2.66
C LEU A 66 10.82 13.92 -1.69
N GLN A 67 10.89 14.89 -0.79
CA GLN A 67 11.84 14.89 0.31
C GLN A 67 11.24 14.18 1.53
N ILE A 68 11.97 13.19 2.04
CA ILE A 68 11.61 12.40 3.21
C ILE A 68 12.76 12.46 4.21
N PHE A 69 12.47 12.86 5.44
CA PHE A 69 13.45 12.85 6.53
C PHE A 69 13.57 11.43 7.09
N ILE A 70 14.78 10.89 7.15
CA ILE A 70 15.04 9.54 7.67
C ILE A 70 15.41 9.66 9.16
N PRO A 71 14.66 9.00 10.06
CA PRO A 71 14.94 9.03 11.50
C PRO A 71 16.19 8.20 11.82
N ASP A 72 16.65 8.31 13.08
CA ASP A 72 17.75 7.49 13.57
C ASP A 72 17.39 5.99 13.61
N ASN A 73 18.43 5.14 13.60
CA ASN A 73 18.26 3.69 13.52
C ASN A 73 17.45 3.10 14.69
N LYS A 74 17.56 3.62 15.91
CA LYS A 74 16.83 3.09 17.08
C LYS A 74 15.34 3.39 16.96
N THR A 75 15.01 4.60 16.52
CA THR A 75 13.62 4.98 16.25
C THR A 75 13.04 4.17 15.11
N LEU A 76 13.80 3.98 14.03
CA LEU A 76 13.39 3.19 12.88
C LEU A 76 13.12 1.71 13.24
N GLU A 77 13.97 1.11 14.08
CA GLU A 77 13.80 -0.27 14.53
C GLU A 77 12.50 -0.45 15.34
N LYS A 78 12.26 0.43 16.32
CA LYS A 78 11.01 0.43 17.10
C LYS A 78 9.79 0.59 16.19
N PHE A 79 9.86 1.50 15.23
CA PHE A 79 8.80 1.73 14.27
C PHE A 79 8.52 0.48 13.43
N ASN A 80 9.56 -0.16 12.88
CA ASN A 80 9.42 -1.36 12.07
C ASN A 80 8.80 -2.52 12.84
N ASN A 81 9.19 -2.72 14.11
CA ASN A 81 8.61 -3.78 14.94
C ASN A 81 7.10 -3.59 15.16
N ILE A 82 6.66 -2.34 15.30
CA ILE A 82 5.23 -2.01 15.41
C ILE A 82 4.52 -2.28 14.08
N CYS A 83 5.05 -1.76 12.98
CA CYS A 83 4.46 -1.90 11.65
C CYS A 83 4.39 -3.36 11.19
N GLU A 84 5.43 -4.15 11.42
CA GLU A 84 5.48 -5.57 11.07
C GLU A 84 4.34 -6.35 11.75
N ASN A 85 4.17 -6.15 13.06
CA ASN A 85 3.11 -6.79 13.83
C ASN A 85 1.71 -6.40 13.32
N ILE A 86 1.51 -5.13 12.98
CA ILE A 86 0.23 -4.65 12.43
C ILE A 86 0.00 -5.25 11.02
N GLN A 87 1.02 -5.23 10.16
CA GLN A 87 0.93 -5.72 8.79
C GLN A 87 0.60 -7.21 8.76
N LEU A 88 1.23 -8.02 9.63
CA LEU A 88 0.92 -9.45 9.77
C LEU A 88 -0.55 -9.69 10.19
N LYS A 89 -1.07 -8.88 11.11
CA LYS A 89 -2.49 -8.98 11.51
C LYS A 89 -3.43 -8.67 10.34
N ILE A 90 -3.14 -7.63 9.56
CA ILE A 90 -3.92 -7.27 8.37
C ILE A 90 -3.92 -8.42 7.37
N GLU A 91 -2.76 -8.98 7.06
CA GLU A 91 -2.60 -10.08 6.11
C GLU A 91 -3.35 -11.34 6.57
N ASN A 92 -3.29 -11.67 7.87
CA ASN A 92 -4.02 -12.82 8.41
C ASN A 92 -5.55 -12.61 8.34
N LEU A 93 -6.02 -11.39 8.62
CA LEU A 93 -7.45 -11.08 8.51
C LEU A 93 -7.93 -11.17 7.05
N GLN A 94 -7.17 -10.66 6.09
CA GLN A 94 -7.49 -10.75 4.67
C GLN A 94 -7.60 -12.21 4.21
N LYS A 95 -6.63 -13.06 4.57
CA LYS A 95 -6.68 -14.50 4.27
C LYS A 95 -7.91 -15.19 4.86
N ASN A 96 -8.29 -14.83 6.08
CA ASN A 96 -9.48 -15.39 6.72
C ASN A 96 -10.77 -14.94 6.01
N ILE A 97 -10.83 -13.68 5.56
CA ILE A 97 -11.96 -13.16 4.79
C ILE A 97 -12.10 -13.95 3.47
N GLU A 98 -11.01 -14.11 2.72
CA GLU A 98 -11.01 -14.87 1.46
C GLU A 98 -11.46 -16.32 1.66
N LYS A 99 -10.92 -17.00 2.68
CA LYS A 99 -11.31 -18.36 3.04
C LYS A 99 -12.80 -18.46 3.39
N ASN A 100 -13.32 -17.53 4.19
CA ASN A 100 -14.72 -17.52 4.59
C ASN A 100 -15.65 -17.24 3.40
N GLN A 101 -15.24 -16.37 2.47
CA GLN A 101 -15.99 -16.11 1.24
C GLN A 101 -16.08 -17.36 0.36
N MET A 102 -14.98 -18.11 0.23
CA MET A 102 -14.95 -19.37 -0.51
C MET A 102 -15.85 -20.43 0.13
N ILE A 103 -15.74 -20.65 1.44
CA ILE A 103 -16.60 -21.58 2.19
C ILE A 103 -18.08 -21.20 2.03
N ARG A 104 -18.42 -19.91 2.16
CA ARG A 104 -19.80 -19.43 1.99
C ARG A 104 -20.32 -19.75 0.59
N LYS A 105 -19.52 -19.51 -0.46
CA LYS A 105 -19.89 -19.82 -1.84
C LYS A 105 -20.15 -21.31 -2.03
N ASP A 106 -19.28 -22.17 -1.51
CA ASP A 106 -19.43 -23.62 -1.61
C ASP A 106 -20.66 -24.14 -0.87
N LEU A 107 -20.94 -23.60 0.33
CA LEU A 107 -22.15 -23.94 1.09
C LEU A 107 -23.42 -23.50 0.37
N LEU A 108 -23.44 -22.30 -0.21
CA LEU A 108 -24.58 -21.83 -1.01
C LEU A 108 -24.84 -22.75 -2.20
N ILE A 109 -23.79 -23.16 -2.92
CA ILE A 109 -23.94 -24.12 -4.02
C ILE A 109 -24.56 -25.42 -3.51
N LYS A 110 -24.07 -25.99 -2.39
CA LYS A 110 -24.61 -27.23 -1.81
C LYS A 110 -26.04 -27.14 -1.30
N LEU A 111 -26.50 -25.95 -0.88
CA LEU A 111 -27.85 -25.75 -0.35
C LEU A 111 -28.90 -25.60 -1.47
N PHE A 112 -28.50 -25.10 -2.63
CA PHE A 112 -29.39 -24.85 -3.77
C PHE A 112 -29.16 -25.82 -4.96
N SER A 113 -28.31 -26.85 -4.76
CA SER A 113 -28.16 -28.00 -5.68
C SER A 113 -28.87 -29.21 -5.09
#